data_AF-A0A915EJG1-F1
#
_entry.id   AF-A0A915EJG1-F1
#
_cell.length_a   1.000
_cell.length_b   1.000
_cell.length_c   1.000
_cell.angle_alpha   90.00
_cell.angle_beta   90.00
_cell.angle_gamma   90.00
#
_symmetry.space_group_name_H-M   'P 1'
#
loop_
_entity.id
_entity.type
_entity.pdbx_description
1 polymer ?
#
loop_
_entity_poly.entity_id
_entity_poly.type
_entity_poly.pdbx_seq_one_letter_code
_entity_poly.pdbx_strand_id
1 'polypeptide(L)'
;MPTARETWEAVKVIAAETLRQHQTVGAFPSTNALSAGSAAAKRVCRDLDQLCSYWAQNGACQAWPSMRERCTLSCGFCTVATG
;
A
#
# COMPACT_ATOMS: atom_id res chain seq x y z
N MET A 1 26.32 -32.81 -27.11
CA MET A 1 25.11 -31.97 -27.35
C MET A 1 24.00 -32.56 -26.51
N PRO A 2 23.52 -31.89 -25.45
CA PRO A 2 22.38 -32.41 -24.68
C PRO A 2 21.16 -32.49 -25.60
N THR A 3 20.34 -33.53 -25.44
CA THR A 3 19.12 -33.68 -26.25
C THR A 3 18.06 -32.69 -25.78
N ALA A 4 17.14 -32.30 -26.67
CA ALA A 4 16.08 -31.32 -26.38
C ALA A 4 15.16 -31.71 -25.20
N ARG A 5 15.21 -32.98 -24.76
CA ARG A 5 14.47 -33.48 -23.61
C ARG A 5 15.13 -33.06 -22.29
N GLU A 6 16.46 -33.14 -22.22
CA GLU A 6 17.25 -32.72 -21.04
C GLU A 6 17.12 -31.22 -20.79
N THR A 7 17.09 -30.42 -21.86
CA THR A 7 16.90 -28.96 -21.75
C THR A 7 15.51 -28.60 -21.24
N TRP A 8 14.48 -29.34 -21.67
CA TRP A 8 13.10 -29.12 -21.21
C TRP A 8 12.89 -29.55 -19.75
N GLU A 9 13.53 -30.63 -19.29
CA GLU A 9 13.51 -31.02 -17.88
C GLU A 9 14.17 -29.95 -16.99
N ALA A 10 15.32 -29.40 -17.42
CA ALA A 10 15.99 -28.32 -16.69
C ALA A 10 15.11 -27.05 -16.60
N VAL A 11 14.45 -26.67 -17.69
CA VAL A 11 13.53 -25.52 -17.71
C VAL A 11 12.35 -25.73 -16.76
N LYS A 12 11.80 -26.94 -16.69
CA LYS A 12 10.70 -27.28 -15.76
C LYS A 12 11.10 -27.13 -14.30
N VAL A 13 12.31 -27.56 -13.93
CA VAL A 13 12.81 -27.43 -12.55
C VAL A 13 12.97 -25.96 -12.17
N ILE A 14 13.54 -25.13 -13.06
CA ILE A 14 13.73 -23.70 -12.81
C ILE A 14 12.38 -22.97 -12.65
N ALA A 15 11.39 -23.30 -13.48
CA ALA A 15 10.04 -22.76 -13.34
C ALA A 15 9.38 -23.17 -12.01
N ALA A 16 9.49 -24.44 -11.63
CA ALA A 16 8.92 -24.95 -10.37
C ALA A 16 9.57 -24.34 -9.12
N GLU A 17 10.88 -24.10 -9.14
CA GLU A 17 11.59 -23.47 -8.01
C GLU A 17 11.17 -22.00 -7.86
N THR A 18 11.04 -21.27 -8.97
CA THR A 18 10.51 -19.90 -8.97
C THR A 18 9.09 -19.88 -8.39
N LEU A 19 8.28 -20.91 -8.70
CA LEU A 19 6.93 -21.06 -8.16
C LEU A 19 6.87 -21.30 -6.64
N ARG A 20 7.84 -22.04 -6.10
CA ARG A 20 7.93 -22.29 -4.65
C ARG A 20 8.44 -21.06 -3.90
N GLN A 21 9.34 -20.29 -4.50
CA GLN A 21 9.91 -19.09 -3.87
C GLN A 21 8.87 -17.97 -3.66
N HIS A 22 7.78 -17.93 -4.43
CA HIS A 22 6.73 -16.92 -4.27
C HIS A 22 5.51 -17.36 -3.45
N GLN A 23 5.59 -18.48 -2.72
CA GLN A 23 4.50 -18.95 -1.85
C GLN A 23 4.54 -18.37 -0.42
N THR A 24 5.46 -17.47 -0.09
CA THR A 24 5.53 -16.83 1.24
C THR A 24 4.57 -15.64 1.44
N VAL A 25 3.75 -15.30 0.44
CA VAL A 25 2.62 -14.37 0.59
C VAL A 25 1.30 -15.14 0.70
N GLY A 26 1.21 -15.97 1.74
CA GLY A 26 0.04 -16.78 2.05
C GLY A 26 -0.41 -16.68 3.50
N ALA A 27 -0.79 -15.47 3.95
CA ALA A 27 -1.69 -15.26 5.09
C ALA A 27 -2.18 -13.80 5.18
N PHE A 28 -2.84 -13.29 4.13
CA PHE A 28 -3.86 -12.27 4.39
C PHE A 28 -5.11 -13.03 4.87
N PRO A 29 -5.56 -12.86 6.12
CA PRO A 29 -6.88 -13.34 6.48
C PRO A 29 -7.88 -12.58 5.60
N SER A 30 -8.48 -13.28 4.64
CA SER A 30 -9.66 -12.78 3.94
C SER A 30 -10.79 -12.77 4.96
N THR A 31 -10.82 -11.73 5.80
CA THR A 31 -11.97 -11.42 6.63
C THR A 31 -13.07 -10.96 5.69
N ASN A 32 -13.87 -11.93 5.26
CA ASN A 32 -15.19 -11.67 4.71
C ASN A 32 -16.10 -11.23 5.87
N ALA A 33 -15.76 -10.08 6.47
CA ALA A 33 -16.60 -9.38 7.43
C ALA A 33 -17.37 -8.31 6.64
N LEU A 34 -18.47 -8.75 6.04
CA LEU A 34 -19.56 -7.86 5.62
C LEU A 34 -20.15 -7.23 6.88
N SER A 35 -19.53 -6.16 7.38
CA SER A 35 -20.18 -5.21 8.27
C SER A 35 -20.76 -4.10 7.42
N ALA A 36 -22.02 -4.30 7.03
CA ALA A 36 -22.91 -3.23 6.64
C ALA A 36 -23.09 -2.30 7.84
N GLY A 37 -22.18 -1.34 7.97
CA GLY A 37 -22.27 -0.22 8.90
C GLY A 37 -21.91 1.03 8.14
N SER A 38 -22.94 1.79 7.75
CA SER A 38 -22.91 3.10 7.11
C SER A 38 -21.55 3.81 7.26
N ALA A 39 -20.70 3.66 6.24
CA ALA A 39 -19.37 4.23 6.20
C ALA A 39 -19.49 5.75 6.05
N ALA A 40 -19.67 6.44 7.18
CA ALA A 40 -18.96 7.69 7.36
C ALA A 40 -17.50 7.34 7.06
N ALA A 41 -17.02 7.76 5.88
CA ALA A 41 -15.65 7.60 5.48
C ALA A 41 -14.81 8.13 6.63
N LYS A 42 -14.31 7.21 7.47
CA LYS A 42 -13.43 7.52 8.56
C LYS A 42 -12.14 7.90 7.86
N ARG A 43 -12.06 9.17 7.43
CA ARG A 43 -10.98 9.71 6.63
C ARG A 43 -9.72 9.36 7.39
N VAL A 44 -8.94 8.43 6.83
CA VAL A 44 -7.67 8.03 7.40
C VAL A 44 -6.87 9.31 7.51
N CYS A 45 -6.65 9.75 8.74
CA CYS A 45 -5.92 10.97 8.99
C CYS A 45 -4.45 10.67 8.75
N ARG A 46 -3.98 10.96 7.54
CA ARG A 46 -2.58 10.77 7.15
C ARG A 46 -2.22 11.76 6.06
N ASP A 47 -0.93 12.06 6.01
CA ASP A 47 -0.34 12.67 4.83
C ASP A 47 -0.19 11.62 3.73
N LEU A 48 -0.53 12.00 2.50
CA LEU A 48 -0.37 11.18 1.30
C LEU A 48 0.96 11.46 0.59
N ASP A 49 1.64 12.55 0.97
CA ASP A 49 2.89 12.98 0.37
C ASP A 49 3.99 13.11 1.43
N GLN A 50 5.22 12.79 1.07
CA GLN A 50 6.37 12.88 1.97
C GLN A 50 6.80 14.34 2.21
N LEU A 51 6.46 15.24 1.28
CA LEU A 51 6.79 16.67 1.38
C LEU A 51 5.75 17.47 2.18
N CYS A 52 4.72 16.83 2.74
CA CYS A 52 3.68 17.51 3.50
C CYS A 52 4.22 18.34 4.68
N SER A 53 5.21 17.84 5.43
CA SER A 53 5.87 18.62 6.49
C SER A 53 6.59 19.86 5.95
N TYR A 54 7.25 19.75 4.81
CA TYR A 54 7.94 20.89 4.18
C TYR A 54 6.93 21.94 3.72
N TRP A 55 5.91 21.52 2.98
CA TRP A 55 4.87 22.43 2.49
C TRP A 55 4.05 23.07 3.60
N ALA A 56 3.73 22.34 4.67
CA ALA A 56 3.04 22.89 5.84
C ALA A 56 3.86 24.02 6.50
N GLN A 57 5.16 23.81 6.69
CA GLN A 57 6.08 24.84 7.21
C GLN A 57 6.21 26.06 6.29
N ASN A 58 6.11 25.86 4.98
CA ASN A 58 6.15 26.93 3.98
C ASN A 58 4.79 27.60 3.72
N GLY A 59 3.76 27.32 4.55
CA GLY A 59 2.45 27.98 4.45
C GLY A 59 1.51 27.43 3.37
N ALA A 60 1.81 26.28 2.77
CA ALA A 60 1.00 25.70 1.70
C ALA A 60 -0.40 25.28 2.16
N CYS A 61 -0.60 25.02 3.45
CA CYS A 61 -1.92 24.68 4.00
C CYS A 61 -2.97 25.78 3.80
N GLN A 62 -2.53 27.04 3.75
CA GLN A 62 -3.39 28.20 3.50
C GLN A 62 -3.36 28.60 2.02
N ALA A 63 -2.20 28.50 1.38
CA ALA A 63 -2.05 28.86 -0.03
C ALA A 63 -2.76 27.87 -0.97
N TRP A 64 -2.73 26.57 -0.67
CA TRP A 64 -3.18 25.52 -1.58
C TRP A 64 -4.32 24.68 -0.98
N PRO A 65 -5.54 24.75 -1.55
CA PRO A 65 -6.67 23.96 -1.05
C PRO A 65 -6.45 22.45 -1.18
N SER A 66 -5.61 22.02 -2.14
CA SER A 66 -5.24 20.62 -2.36
C SER A 66 -4.54 19.96 -1.17
N MET A 67 -3.94 20.75 -0.27
CA MET A 67 -3.34 20.24 0.97
C MET A 67 -4.39 19.67 1.93
N ARG A 68 -5.65 20.06 1.81
CA ARG A 68 -6.76 19.48 2.60
C ARG A 68 -7.02 18.02 2.27
N GLU A 69 -6.67 17.56 1.08
CA GLU A 69 -6.85 16.18 0.66
C GLU A 69 -5.53 15.40 0.77
N ARG A 70 -4.43 16.06 0.44
CA ARG A 70 -3.12 15.43 0.32
C ARG A 70 -2.30 15.46 1.61
N CYS A 71 -2.42 16.54 2.38
CA CYS A 71 -1.63 16.77 3.59
C CYS A 71 -2.52 17.02 4.82
N THR A 72 -3.51 16.15 5.03
CA THR A 72 -4.54 16.35 6.07
C THR A 72 -3.96 16.40 7.49
N LEU A 73 -2.91 15.62 7.74
CA LEU A 73 -2.30 15.45 9.04
C LEU A 73 -1.30 16.56 9.33
N SER A 74 -0.37 16.84 8.41
CA SER A 74 0.61 17.93 8.55
C SER A 74 -0.04 19.31 8.66
N CYS A 75 -1.16 19.52 7.96
CA CYS A 75 -1.90 20.78 8.05
C CYS A 75 -2.87 20.85 9.24
N GLY A 76 -2.99 19.79 10.04
CA GLY A 76 -3.88 19.76 11.20
C GLY A 76 -5.38 19.75 10.84
N PHE A 77 -5.75 19.35 9.63
CA PHE A 77 -7.15 19.19 9.23
C PHE A 77 -7.80 17.95 9.84
N CYS A 78 -7.01 17.06 10.42
CA CYS A 78 -7.44 15.90 11.18
C CYS A 78 -6.39 15.57 12.25
N THR A 79 -6.79 14.79 13.25
CA THR A 79 -5.89 14.25 14.26
C THR A 79 -5.97 12.72 14.26
N VAL A 80 -4.84 12.05 14.45
CA VAL A 80 -4.83 10.61 14.70
C VAL A 80 -5.24 10.43 16.16
N ALA A 81 -6.38 9.78 16.40
CA ALA A 81 -6.76 9.42 17.76
C ALA A 81 -5.82 8.30 18.23
N THR A 82 -4.72 8.67 18.87
CA THR A 82 -3.90 7.77 19.69
C THR A 82 -4.67 7.51 20.99
N GLY A 83 -5.37 6.37 21.05
CA GLY A 83 -5.99 5.82 22.27
C GLY A 83 -5.11 4.72 22.84
#